data_AF-A0A933YA22-F1
#
_entry.id   AF-A0A933YA22-F1
#
_cell.length_a   1.000
_cell.length_b   1.000
_cell.length_c   1.000
_cell.angle_alpha   90.00
_cell.angle_beta   90.00
_cell.angle_gamma   90.00
#
_symmetry.space_group_name_H-M   'P 1'
#
loop_
_entity.id
_entity.type
_entity.pdbx_description
1 polymer ?
#
loop_
_entity_poly.entity_id
_entity_poly.type
_entity_poly.pdbx_seq_one_letter_code
_entity_poly.pdbx_strand_id
1 'polypeptide(L)'
;MVYLKSPREIEFIRQSSRIVADVLKLIGAQIHPGITTLELDKVAEDYIRANGGVPAFKGYGDNKSNLFPATLCVSIDAEVVHGIPSRRVIQEGQIVSIDVGVRKNGYYSDGAW
;
A
#
# COMPACT_ATOMS: atom_id res chain seq x y z
N MET A 1 -5.12 25.05 1.34
CA MET A 1 -5.91 25.25 2.58
C MET A 1 -5.66 24.06 3.48
N VAL A 2 -5.18 24.27 4.71
CA VAL A 2 -4.96 23.18 5.67
C VAL A 2 -6.24 23.01 6.49
N TYR A 3 -6.81 21.82 6.49
CA TYR A 3 -8.05 21.53 7.22
C TYR A 3 -7.74 20.97 8.60
N LEU A 4 -8.17 21.67 9.66
CA LEU A 4 -8.04 21.18 11.03
C LEU A 4 -9.06 20.08 11.28
N LYS A 5 -8.58 18.90 11.68
CA LYS A 5 -9.41 17.72 11.91
C LYS A 5 -10.04 17.77 13.30
N SER A 6 -11.30 17.39 13.39
CA SER A 6 -11.96 17.18 14.69
C SER A 6 -11.42 15.91 15.37
N PRO A 7 -11.59 15.76 16.70
CA PRO A 7 -11.18 14.54 17.41
C PRO A 7 -11.74 13.24 16.80
N ARG A 8 -12.97 13.28 16.27
CA ARG A 8 -13.60 12.13 15.62
C ARG A 8 -12.91 11.77 14.30
N GLU A 9 -12.54 12.77 13.50
CA GLU A 9 -11.82 12.52 12.24
C GLU A 9 -10.42 11.98 12.50
N ILE A 10 -9.75 12.48 13.54
CA ILE A 10 -8.44 11.96 13.98
C ILE A 10 -8.55 10.49 14.37
N GLU A 11 -9.62 10.08 15.05
CA GLU A 11 -9.86 8.66 15.37
C GLU A 11 -10.08 7.81 14.12
N PHE A 12 -10.84 8.29 13.13
CA PHE A 12 -10.99 7.57 11.87
C PHE A 12 -9.68 7.45 11.07
N ILE A 13 -8.86 8.50 11.05
CA ILE A 13 -7.51 8.45 10.47
C ILE A 13 -6.66 7.42 11.22
N ARG A 14 -6.68 7.42 12.56
CA ARG A 14 -5.93 6.46 13.38
C ARG A 14 -6.28 5.01 13.04
N GLN A 15 -7.57 4.71 12.85
CA GLN A 15 -8.03 3.37 12.49
C GLN A 15 -7.57 2.95 11.08
N SER A 16 -7.58 3.87 10.12
CA SER A 16 -7.06 3.60 8.77
C SER A 16 -5.53 3.43 8.77
N SER A 17 -4.81 4.30 9.47
CA SER A 17 -3.36 4.25 9.62
C SER A 17 -2.88 3.00 10.36
N ARG A 18 -3.69 2.44 11.25
CA ARG A 18 -3.37 1.17 11.91
C ARG A 18 -3.25 0.03 10.90
N ILE A 19 -4.16 -0.04 9.94
CA ILE A 19 -4.11 -1.05 8.88
C ILE A 19 -2.86 -0.85 8.02
N VAL A 20 -2.53 0.38 7.62
CA VAL A 20 -1.28 0.70 6.90
C VAL A 20 -0.06 0.17 7.66
N ALA A 21 0.06 0.48 8.95
CA ALA A 21 1.19 0.04 9.76
C ALA A 21 1.27 -1.49 9.90
N ASP A 22 0.13 -2.17 10.01
CA ASP A 22 0.09 -3.62 10.10
C ASP A 22 0.43 -4.28 8.75
N VAL A 23 -0.01 -3.71 7.62
CA VAL A 23 0.38 -4.17 6.28
C VAL A 23 1.88 -4.01 6.05
N LEU A 24 2.45 -2.85 6.36
CA LEU A 24 3.90 -2.63 6.20
C LEU A 24 4.72 -3.65 7.01
N LYS A 25 4.30 -3.96 8.24
CA LYS A 25 4.94 -5.01 9.06
C LYS A 25 4.78 -6.40 8.45
N LEU A 26 3.57 -6.73 7.99
CA LEU A 26 3.27 -8.02 7.39
C LEU A 26 4.10 -8.26 6.12
N ILE A 27 4.15 -7.26 5.24
CA ILE A 27 4.92 -7.32 3.99
C ILE A 27 6.41 -7.33 4.27
N GLY A 28 6.90 -6.49 5.20
CA GLY A 28 8.30 -6.50 5.61
C GLY A 28 8.78 -7.87 6.12
N ALA A 29 7.90 -8.65 6.77
CA ALA A 29 8.22 -10.01 7.21
C ALA A 29 8.17 -11.08 6.10
N GLN A 30 7.58 -10.76 4.94
CA GLN A 30 7.43 -11.67 3.80
C GLN A 30 8.39 -11.37 2.65
N ILE A 31 9.07 -10.23 2.66
CA ILE A 31 10.08 -9.91 1.64
C ILE A 31 11.27 -10.87 1.83
N HIS A 32 11.49 -11.71 0.84
CA HIS A 32 12.66 -12.57 0.73
C HIS A 32 12.97 -12.84 -0.75
N PRO A 33 14.22 -13.22 -1.10
CA PRO A 33 14.53 -13.63 -2.47
C PRO A 33 13.61 -14.76 -2.94
N GLY A 34 13.15 -14.66 -4.19
CA GLY A 34 12.26 -15.67 -4.79
C GLY A 34 10.77 -15.32 -4.72
N ILE A 35 10.34 -14.36 -3.90
CA ILE A 35 8.94 -13.88 -3.90
C ILE A 35 8.71 -12.88 -5.04
N THR A 36 7.53 -12.91 -5.65
CA THR A 36 7.14 -11.89 -6.63
C THR A 36 6.49 -10.68 -5.98
N THR A 37 6.63 -9.51 -6.62
CA THR A 37 5.94 -8.29 -6.14
C THR A 37 4.42 -8.42 -6.21
N LEU A 38 3.89 -9.23 -7.13
CA LEU A 38 2.46 -9.57 -7.21
C LEU A 38 1.97 -10.44 -6.03
N GLU A 39 2.79 -11.35 -5.52
CA GLU A 39 2.44 -12.13 -4.32
C GLU A 39 2.32 -11.22 -3.09
N LEU A 40 3.25 -10.29 -2.92
CA LEU A 40 3.18 -9.27 -1.86
C LEU A 40 1.92 -8.39 -1.99
N ASP A 41 1.59 -7.95 -3.20
CA ASP A 41 0.39 -7.15 -3.48
C ASP A 41 -0.90 -7.88 -3.07
N LYS A 42 -0.99 -9.17 -3.39
CA LYS A 42 -2.13 -10.00 -3.01
C LYS A 42 -2.28 -10.12 -1.49
N VAL A 43 -1.19 -10.37 -0.78
CA VAL A 43 -1.17 -10.45 0.69
C VAL A 43 -1.66 -9.14 1.31
N ALA A 44 -1.20 -8.00 0.81
CA ALA A 44 -1.64 -6.70 1.27
C ALA A 44 -3.14 -6.49 1.02
N GLU A 45 -3.63 -6.80 -0.19
CA GLU A 45 -5.05 -6.64 -0.54
C GLU A 45 -5.95 -7.48 0.36
N ASP A 46 -5.60 -8.74 0.57
CA ASP A 46 -6.35 -9.66 1.42
C ASP A 46 -6.41 -9.14 2.86
N TYR A 47 -5.28 -8.67 3.41
CA TYR A 47 -5.23 -8.10 4.77
C TYR A 47 -6.07 -6.83 4.90
N ILE A 48 -5.95 -5.89 3.94
CA ILE A 48 -6.70 -4.62 3.96
C ILE A 48 -8.20 -4.90 3.95
N ARG A 49 -8.66 -5.78 3.05
CA ARG A 49 -10.08 -6.14 2.91
C ARG A 49 -10.60 -6.86 4.14
N ALA A 50 -9.84 -7.81 4.69
CA ALA A 50 -10.21 -8.54 5.91
C ALA A 50 -10.38 -7.60 7.12
N ASN A 51 -9.65 -6.48 7.14
CA ASN A 51 -9.74 -5.47 8.21
C ASN A 51 -10.74 -4.34 7.91
N GLY A 52 -11.62 -4.51 6.92
CA GLY A 52 -12.67 -3.55 6.55
C GLY A 52 -12.13 -2.27 5.90
N GLY A 53 -10.90 -2.31 5.37
CA GLY A 53 -10.34 -1.25 4.54
C GLY A 53 -10.55 -1.51 3.05
N VAL A 54 -10.24 -0.51 2.24
CA VAL A 54 -10.19 -0.61 0.77
C VAL A 54 -8.80 -0.17 0.32
N PRO A 55 -8.12 -0.91 -0.59
CA PRO A 55 -6.89 -0.44 -1.22
C PRO A 55 -7.09 0.93 -1.85
N ALA A 56 -6.36 1.94 -1.38
CA ALA A 56 -6.56 3.32 -1.85
C ALA A 56 -6.01 3.54 -3.25
N PHE A 57 -4.92 2.86 -3.59
CA PHE A 57 -4.24 3.04 -4.87
C PHE A 57 -4.92 2.29 -6.01
N LYS A 58 -5.56 1.14 -5.72
CA LYS A 58 -6.17 0.29 -6.74
C LYS A 58 -7.36 0.99 -7.39
N GLY A 59 -7.25 1.26 -8.68
CA GLY A 59 -8.23 2.01 -9.46
C GLY A 59 -8.10 3.54 -9.32
N TYR A 60 -7.03 4.05 -8.70
CA TYR A 60 -6.80 5.48 -8.59
C TYR A 60 -6.31 6.08 -9.92
N GLY A 61 -6.89 7.21 -10.32
CA GLY A 61 -6.55 7.93 -11.53
C GLY A 61 -7.72 8.78 -12.03
N ASP A 62 -7.42 9.83 -12.79
CA ASP A 62 -8.39 10.72 -13.42
C ASP A 62 -8.78 10.24 -14.83
N ASN A 63 -7.84 9.61 -15.52
CA ASN A 63 -8.05 9.01 -16.82
C ASN A 63 -8.42 7.52 -16.70
N LYS A 64 -9.62 7.16 -17.16
CA LYS A 64 -10.10 5.76 -17.18
C LYS A 64 -9.20 4.81 -17.95
N SER A 65 -8.37 5.30 -18.88
CA SER A 65 -7.40 4.47 -19.60
C SER A 65 -6.06 4.28 -18.88
N ASN A 66 -5.85 4.91 -17.72
CA ASN A 66 -4.60 4.89 -16.97
C ASN A 66 -4.85 4.90 -15.45
N LEU A 67 -5.66 3.96 -14.98
CA LEU A 67 -5.85 3.76 -13.54
C LEU A 67 -4.71 2.92 -12.97
N PHE A 68 -4.24 3.26 -11.78
CA PHE A 68 -3.24 2.47 -11.08
C PHE A 68 -3.82 1.07 -10.74
N PRO A 69 -3.17 -0.04 -11.11
CA PRO A 69 -3.83 -1.34 -11.15
C PRO A 69 -3.74 -2.16 -9.85
N ALA A 70 -2.91 -1.73 -8.89
CA ALA A 70 -2.47 -2.56 -7.77
C ALA A 70 -2.77 -1.93 -6.40
N THR A 71 -2.61 -2.73 -5.35
CA THR A 71 -2.82 -2.32 -3.95
C THR A 71 -1.58 -1.64 -3.37
N LEU A 72 -0.39 -2.18 -3.64
CA LEU A 72 0.90 -1.65 -3.24
C LEU A 72 1.57 -0.89 -4.39
N CYS A 73 2.47 0.03 -4.05
CA CYS A 73 3.61 0.31 -4.90
C CYS A 73 4.82 -0.48 -4.37
N VAL A 74 5.55 -1.14 -5.27
CA VAL A 74 6.77 -1.89 -4.94
C VAL A 74 7.88 -1.40 -5.85
N SER A 75 8.76 -0.57 -5.30
CA SER A 75 9.86 0.06 -6.04
C SER A 75 11.18 -0.60 -5.68
N ILE A 76 11.93 -1.05 -6.67
CA ILE A 76 13.17 -1.81 -6.49
C ILE A 76 14.38 -1.05 -7.06
N ASP A 77 15.43 -0.94 -6.25
CA ASP A 77 16.72 -0.33 -6.55
C ASP A 77 16.62 1.13 -7.03
N ALA A 78 16.72 1.36 -8.35
CA ALA A 78 16.70 2.70 -8.95
C ALA A 78 15.28 3.23 -9.19
N GLU A 79 14.25 2.41 -8.99
CA GLU A 79 12.86 2.85 -9.07
C GLU A 79 12.56 3.80 -7.91
N VAL A 80 12.20 5.04 -8.23
CA VAL A 80 12.04 6.09 -7.22
C VAL A 80 10.78 5.86 -6.38
N VAL A 81 9.61 5.77 -7.03
CA VAL A 81 8.29 5.57 -6.41
C VAL A 81 7.34 4.93 -7.43
N HIS A 82 6.18 4.46 -6.98
CA HIS A 82 5.08 3.96 -7.82
C HIS A 82 5.43 2.76 -8.72
N GLY A 83 6.39 1.93 -8.33
CA GLY A 83 6.63 0.66 -9.01
C GLY A 83 5.38 -0.23 -8.98
N ILE A 84 4.95 -0.73 -10.14
CA ILE A 84 3.72 -1.52 -10.27
C ILE A 84 4.03 -3.00 -9.96
N PRO A 85 3.34 -3.62 -9.00
CA PRO A 85 3.42 -5.06 -8.75
C PRO A 85 3.22 -5.90 -10.01
N SER A 86 4.06 -6.92 -10.18
CA SER A 86 4.09 -7.77 -11.37
C SER A 86 4.69 -9.14 -11.03
N ARG A 87 4.91 -9.98 -12.06
CA ARG A 87 5.62 -11.26 -11.90
C ARG A 87 7.14 -11.10 -11.65
N ARG A 88 7.63 -9.88 -11.42
CA ARG A 88 9.03 -9.63 -11.08
C ARG A 88 9.36 -10.31 -9.74
N VAL A 89 10.36 -11.19 -9.78
CA VAL A 89 10.89 -11.89 -8.60
C VAL A 89 11.95 -11.03 -7.93
N ILE A 90 11.82 -10.80 -6.62
CA ILE A 90 12.81 -10.11 -5.80
C ILE A 90 14.07 -10.98 -5.70
N GLN A 91 15.24 -10.39 -5.92
CA GLN A 91 16.55 -11.04 -5.84
C GLN A 91 17.28 -10.63 -4.56
N GLU A 92 18.21 -11.49 -4.13
CA GLU A 92 19.13 -11.18 -3.03
C GLU A 92 19.94 -9.91 -3.33
N GLY A 93 20.09 -9.05 -2.32
CA GLY A 93 20.83 -7.79 -2.42
C GLY A 93 20.05 -6.61 -3.01
N GLN A 94 18.81 -6.80 -3.48
CA GLN A 94 17.98 -5.70 -3.95
C GLN A 94 17.40 -4.89 -2.78
N ILE A 95 17.33 -3.57 -2.96
CA ILE A 95 16.64 -2.69 -2.03
C ILE A 95 15.21 -2.52 -2.52
N VAL A 96 14.24 -2.79 -1.65
CA VAL A 96 12.82 -2.79 -1.99
C VAL A 96 12.11 -1.82 -1.06
N SER A 97 11.44 -0.82 -1.63
CA SER A 97 10.51 0.04 -0.90
C SER A 97 9.08 -0.38 -1.16
N ILE A 98 8.27 -0.35 -0.10
CA ILE A 98 6.85 -0.67 -0.11
C ILE A 98 6.07 0.58 0.26
N ASP A 99 5.09 0.93 -0.56
CA ASP A 99 4.12 1.99 -0.28
C ASP A 99 2.70 1.42 -0.28
N VAL A 100 1.89 1.80 0.71
CA VAL A 100 0.51 1.34 0.85
C VAL A 100 -0.44 2.43 1.35
N GLY A 101 -1.50 2.63 0.57
CA GLY A 101 -2.62 3.47 0.92
C GLY A 101 -3.85 2.65 1.31
N VAL A 102 -4.50 3.02 2.41
CA VAL A 102 -5.76 2.41 2.86
C VAL A 102 -6.84 3.47 3.00
N ARG A 103 -8.03 3.17 2.51
CA ARG A 103 -9.25 3.93 2.80
C ARG A 103 -10.12 3.17 3.81
N LYS A 104 -10.43 3.81 4.94
CA LYS A 104 -11.39 3.29 5.93
C LYS A 104 -12.18 4.42 6.56
N ASN A 105 -13.47 4.19 6.79
CA ASN A 105 -14.41 5.17 7.37
C ASN A 105 -14.42 6.53 6.63
N GLY A 106 -14.15 6.53 5.32
CA GLY A 106 -14.09 7.73 4.49
C GLY A 106 -12.76 8.50 4.56
N TYR A 107 -11.77 8.02 5.32
CA TYR A 107 -10.45 8.64 5.44
C TYR A 107 -9.40 7.77 4.76
N TYR A 108 -8.42 8.44 4.15
CA TYR A 108 -7.25 7.83 3.55
C TYR A 108 -6.08 7.96 4.51
N SER A 109 -5.31 6.89 4.62
CA SER A 109 -4.02 6.86 5.28
C SER A 109 -3.01 6.27 4.31
N ASP A 110 -1.78 6.75 4.43
CA ASP A 110 -0.70 6.45 3.50
C ASP A 110 0.60 6.24 4.28
N GLY A 111 1.48 5.40 3.77
CA GLY A 111 2.73 5.07 4.42
C GLY A 111 3.64 4.22 3.54
N ALA A 112 4.88 4.69 3.40
CA ALA A 112 5.95 3.99 2.71
C ALA A 112 7.11 3.67 3.66
N TRP A 113 7.77 2.53 3.44
CA TRP A 113 8.99 2.11 4.13
C TRP A 113 10.01 1.52 3.14
#